data_AF-A0A386TF93-F1
#
_entry.id   AF-A0A386TF93-F1
#
_cell.length_a   1.000
_cell.length_b   1.000
_cell.length_c   1.000
_cell.angle_alpha   90.00
_cell.angle_beta   90.00
_cell.angle_gamma   90.00
#
_symmetry.space_group_name_H-M   'P 1'
#
loop_
_entity.id
_entity.type
_entity.pdbx_description
1 polymer ?
#
loop_
_entity_poly.entity_id
_entity_poly.type
_entity_poly.pdbx_seq_one_letter_code
_entity_poly.pdbx_strand_id
1 'polypeptide(L)' 'MSIRNIILALGATAGLAACGNTIGEQGLGGAAVGAGAAAVTGGSLAQGAAIGAAANVGYCQLNPGKCN' A
#
# COMPACT_ATOMS: atom_id res chain seq x y z
N MET A 1 7.23 -11.26 -20.04
CA MET A 1 7.37 -10.33 -18.89
C MET A 1 6.28 -10.67 -17.88
N SER A 2 6.67 -11.16 -16.71
CA SER A 2 5.74 -11.76 -15.74
C SER A 2 4.84 -10.68 -15.12
N ILE A 3 3.53 -10.93 -15.06
CA ILE A 3 2.52 -10.07 -14.42
C ILE A 3 2.94 -9.65 -13.00
N ARG A 4 3.71 -10.50 -12.28
CA ARG A 4 4.29 -10.15 -10.98
C ARG A 4 5.16 -8.89 -11.03
N ASN A 5 5.99 -8.74 -12.06
CA ASN A 5 6.89 -7.59 -12.18
C ASN A 5 6.12 -6.30 -12.47
N ILE A 6 4.98 -6.39 -13.16
CA ILE A 6 4.09 -5.26 -13.41
C ILE A 6 3.38 -4.84 -12.11
N ILE A 7 2.92 -5.80 -11.30
CA ILE A 7 2.30 -5.52 -9.99
C ILE A 7 3.32 -4.92 -9.01
N LEU A 8 4.56 -5.42 -9.00
CA LEU A 8 5.62 -4.81 -8.19
C LEU A 8 6.00 -3.41 -8.67
N ALA A 9 6.04 -3.18 -9.99
CA ALA A 9 6.32 -1.86 -10.56
C ALA A 9 5.18 -0.87 -10.28
N LEU A 10 3.92 -1.31 -10.39
CA LEU A 10 2.75 -0.52 -10.01
C LEU A 10 2.67 -0.29 -8.51
N GLY A 11 3.03 -1.27 -7.68
CA GLY A 11 3.13 -1.11 -6.24
C GLY A 11 4.25 -0.17 -5.83
N ALA A 12 5.35 -0.12 -6.59
CA ALA A 12 6.45 0.82 -6.36
C ALA A 12 6.07 2.25 -6.77
N THR A 13 5.40 2.45 -7.92
CA THR A 13 4.92 3.78 -8.33
C THR A 13 3.70 4.23 -7.53
N ALA A 14 2.80 3.32 -7.14
CA ALA A 14 1.69 3.60 -6.24
C ALA A 14 2.15 3.77 -4.79
N GLY A 15 3.22 3.10 -4.35
CA GLY A 15 3.87 3.36 -3.07
C GLY A 15 4.51 4.75 -3.02
N LEU A 16 5.03 5.22 -4.17
CA LEU A 16 5.49 6.60 -4.34
C LEU A 16 4.32 7.61 -4.38
N ALA A 17 3.14 7.19 -4.84
CA ALA A 17 1.92 8.01 -4.82
C ALA A 17 1.10 7.90 -3.52
N ALA A 18 1.33 6.85 -2.72
CA ALA A 18 0.72 6.63 -1.40
C ALA A 18 1.41 7.42 -0.28
N CYS A 19 2.46 8.17 -0.64
CA CYS A 19 2.92 9.37 0.05
C CYS A 19 1.88 10.49 -0.06
N GLY A 20 0.64 10.20 0.34
CA GLY A 20 -0.33 11.25 0.56
C GLY A 20 0.10 12.09 1.76
N ASN A 21 -0.08 13.41 1.69
CA ASN A 21 0.30 14.31 2.77
C ASN A 21 -0.60 14.13 4.01
N THR A 22 -1.71 13.39 3.89
CA THR A 22 -2.67 13.13 4.95
C THR A 22 -2.83 11.64 5.27
N ILE A 23 -3.20 11.33 6.52
CA ILE A 23 -3.43 9.95 7.00
C ILE A 23 -4.49 9.20 6.17
N GLY A 24 -5.49 9.91 5.65
CA GLY A 24 -6.54 9.30 4.83
C GLY A 24 -6.00 8.74 3.51
N GLU A 25 -5.13 9.50 2.84
CA GLU A 25 -4.52 9.09 1.57
C GLU A 25 -3.49 7.96 1.78
N GLN A 26 -2.72 8.02 2.86
CA GLN A 26 -1.79 6.96 3.24
C GLN A 26 -2.54 5.66 3.59
N GLY A 27 -3.65 5.76 4.32
CA GLY A 27 -4.50 4.64 4.66
C GLY A 27 -5.16 4.02 3.43
N LEU A 28 -5.67 4.85 2.51
CA LEU A 28 -6.30 4.39 1.27
C LEU A 28 -5.28 3.72 0.31
N GLY A 29 -4.10 4.31 0.16
CA GLY A 29 -3.03 3.74 -0.67
C GLY A 29 -2.52 2.41 -0.11
N GLY A 30 -2.26 2.36 1.20
CA GLY A 30 -1.89 1.13 1.89
C GLY A 30 -2.99 0.07 1.84
N ALA A 31 -4.26 0.48 1.99
CA ALA A 31 -5.41 -0.41 1.89
C ALA A 31 -5.54 -1.02 0.50
N ALA A 32 -5.37 -0.22 -0.56
CA ALA A 32 -5.48 -0.70 -1.93
C ALA A 32 -4.39 -1.73 -2.26
N VAL A 33 -3.14 -1.45 -1.86
CA VAL A 33 -2.02 -2.38 -2.06
C VAL A 33 -2.21 -3.65 -1.23
N GLY A 34 -2.59 -3.51 0.04
CA GLY A 34 -2.83 -4.64 0.94
C GLY A 34 -4.02 -5.52 0.51
N ALA A 35 -5.10 -4.90 0.01
CA ALA A 35 -6.24 -5.61 -0.57
C ALA A 35 -5.84 -6.34 -1.85
N GLY A 36 -5.08 -5.69 -2.74
CA GLY A 36 -4.57 -6.30 -3.97
C GLY A 36 -3.65 -7.49 -3.68
N ALA A 37 -2.78 -7.36 -2.68
CA ALA A 37 -1.92 -8.46 -2.23
C ALA A 37 -2.75 -9.64 -1.67
N ALA A 38 -3.77 -9.35 -0.86
CA ALA A 38 -4.69 -10.38 -0.37
C ALA A 38 -5.49 -11.04 -1.51
N ALA A 39 -5.92 -10.28 -2.52
CA ALA A 39 -6.62 -10.80 -3.69
C ALA A 39 -5.78 -11.82 -4.46
N VAL A 40 -4.49 -11.55 -4.64
CA VAL A 40 -3.56 -12.42 -5.38
C VAL A 40 -3.14 -13.64 -4.55
N THR A 41 -3.02 -13.47 -3.23
CA THR A 41 -2.61 -14.56 -2.32
C THR A 41 -3.78 -15.42 -1.85
N GLY A 42 -5.02 -15.09 -2.25
CA GLY A 42 -6.23 -15.78 -1.80
C GLY A 42 -6.60 -15.51 -0.33
N GLY A 43 -6.02 -14.46 0.26
CA GLY A 43 -6.31 -14.03 1.62
C GLY A 43 -7.55 -13.14 1.72
N SER A 44 -7.96 -12.83 2.95
CA SER A 44 -9.11 -11.95 3.18
C SER A 44 -8.79 -10.51 2.76
N LEU A 45 -9.53 -10.00 1.77
CA LEU A 45 -9.36 -8.64 1.22
C LEU A 45 -9.45 -7.57 2.29
N ALA A 46 -10.43 -7.67 3.19
CA ALA A 46 -10.63 -6.72 4.28
C ALA A 46 -9.44 -6.73 5.26
N GLN A 47 -8.91 -7.93 5.56
CA GLN A 47 -7.75 -8.07 6.42
C GLN A 47 -6.49 -7.53 5.75
N GLY A 48 -6.26 -7.86 4.48
CA GLY A 48 -5.15 -7.32 3.70
C GLY A 48 -5.20 -5.81 3.59
N ALA A 49 -6.37 -5.24 3.33
CA ALA A 49 -6.60 -3.81 3.30
C ALA A 49 -6.29 -3.14 4.65
N ALA A 50 -6.83 -3.68 5.75
CA ALA A 50 -6.61 -3.13 7.07
C ALA A 50 -5.12 -3.17 7.47
N ILE A 51 -4.44 -4.29 7.20
CA ILE A 51 -3.01 -4.44 7.48
C ILE A 51 -2.20 -3.50 6.61
N GLY A 52 -2.49 -3.43 5.31
CA GLY A 52 -1.79 -2.54 4.38
C GLY A 52 -1.97 -1.06 4.72
N ALA A 53 -3.18 -0.65 5.10
CA ALA A 53 -3.48 0.70 5.54
C ALA A 53 -2.69 1.08 6.81
N ALA A 54 -2.77 0.23 7.83
CA ALA A 54 -2.08 0.45 9.10
C ALA A 54 -0.57 0.44 8.93
N ALA A 55 -0.03 -0.47 8.11
CA ALA A 55 1.39 -0.54 7.81
C ALA A 55 1.88 0.71 7.08
N ASN A 56 1.13 1.21 6.10
CA ASN A 56 1.52 2.40 5.33
C ASN A 56 1.48 3.67 6.20
N VAL A 57 0.41 3.87 6.96
CA VAL A 57 0.29 5.00 7.91
C VAL A 57 1.37 4.93 9.00
N GLY A 58 1.60 3.76 9.57
CA GLY A 58 2.65 3.56 10.58
C GLY A 58 4.04 3.82 10.01
N TYR A 59 4.32 3.38 8.79
CA TYR A 59 5.60 3.62 8.13
C TYR A 59 5.86 5.11 7.90
N CYS A 60 4.84 5.85 7.41
CA CYS A 60 4.95 7.28 7.18
C CYS A 60 5.04 8.11 8.47
N GLN A 61 4.38 7.69 9.55
CA GLN A 61 4.56 8.28 10.88
C GLN A 61 5.97 8.08 11.42
N LEU A 62 6.58 6.92 11.17
CA LEU A 62 7.94 6.61 11.59
C LEU A 62 9.00 7.25 10.69
N ASN A 63 8.66 7.53 9.42
CA ASN A 63 9.55 8.12 8.42
C ASN A 63 8.87 9.28 7.68
N PRO A 64 8.60 10.42 8.35
CA PRO A 64 7.86 11.53 7.76
C PRO A 64 8.56 12.17 6.54
N GLY A 65 9.89 12.08 6.44
CA GLY A 65 10.65 12.58 5.29
C GLY A 65 10.73 11.61 4.09
N LYS A 66 10.17 10.41 4.21
CA LYS A 66 10.12 9.40 3.14
C LYS A 66 8.75 9.32 2.48
N CYS A 67 7.73 9.91 3.10
CA CYS A 67 6.35 9.88 2.63
C CYS A 67 5.87 11.23 2.11
N ASN A 68 6.64 11.85 1.22
CA ASN A 68 6.35 13.14 0.58
C ASN A 68 6.57 13.08 -0.93
#